data_AF-A0A7C3GLC1-F1
#
_entry.id   AF-A0A7C3GLC1-F1
#
_cell.length_a   1.000
_cell.length_b   1.000
_cell.length_c   1.000
_cell.angle_alpha   90.00
_cell.angle_beta   90.00
_cell.angle_gamma   90.00
#
_symmetry.space_group_name_H-M   'P 1'
#
loop_
_entity.id
_entity.type
_entity.pdbx_description
1 polymer ?
#
loop_
_entity_poly.entity_id
_entity_poly.type
_entity_poly.pdbx_seq_one_letter_code
_entity_poly.pdbx_strand_id
1 'polypeptide(L)'
;MAQSRRNAWAGMGLMFNLLSLPYHFLLGLVIGLVAPVAAIAAVVTGVRLLTGRMPFLSQNRDAEGEPYLTLNLVPPEEVGGRLAEQKQAIGDDLGRIRAEIRAILEEAQSAEEEA
;
A
#
# COMPACT_ATOMS: atom_id res chain seq x y z
N MET A 1 42.18 -38.24 10.11
CA MET A 1 40.78 -38.09 9.61
C MET A 1 39.88 -37.15 10.44
N ALA A 2 40.20 -36.83 11.71
CA ALA A 2 39.37 -35.97 12.56
C ALA A 2 39.39 -34.46 12.22
N GLN A 3 40.38 -33.98 11.47
CA GLN A 3 40.53 -32.57 11.13
C GLN A 3 39.72 -32.16 9.89
N SER A 4 39.62 -33.05 8.89
CA SER A 4 38.78 -32.86 7.69
C SER A 4 37.29 -32.78 8.03
N ARG A 5 36.79 -33.59 8.97
CA ARG A 5 35.37 -33.55 9.41
C ARG A 5 34.99 -32.25 10.14
N ARG A 6 35.91 -31.64 10.90
CA ARG A 6 35.66 -30.34 11.57
C ARG A 6 35.57 -29.18 10.59
N ASN A 7 36.43 -29.19 9.57
CA ASN A 7 36.42 -28.15 8.53
C ASN A 7 35.19 -28.25 7.63
N ALA A 8 34.71 -29.46 7.33
CA ALA A 8 33.47 -29.69 6.58
C ALA A 8 32.23 -29.16 7.34
N TRP A 9 32.16 -29.36 8.66
CA TRP A 9 31.07 -28.84 9.49
C TRP A 9 31.09 -27.31 9.61
N ALA A 10 32.29 -26.72 9.73
CA ALA A 10 32.47 -25.26 9.74
C ALA A 10 32.10 -24.61 8.39
N GLY A 11 32.48 -25.22 7.27
CA GLY A 11 32.11 -24.75 5.92
C GLY A 11 30.61 -24.85 5.63
N MET A 12 29.97 -25.95 6.06
CA MET A 12 28.51 -26.12 5.92
C MET A 12 27.75 -25.08 6.75
N GLY A 13 28.19 -24.82 8.00
CA GLY A 13 27.59 -23.79 8.87
C GLY A 13 27.72 -22.37 8.31
N LEU A 14 28.83 -22.06 7.64
CA LEU A 14 29.01 -20.79 6.93
C LEU A 14 28.11 -20.67 5.71
N MET A 15 27.95 -21.73 4.91
CA MET A 15 27.01 -21.72 3.79
C MET A 15 25.56 -21.57 4.24
N PHE A 16 25.15 -22.25 5.31
CA PHE A 16 23.82 -22.08 5.88
C PHE A 16 23.60 -20.66 6.41
N ASN A 17 24.59 -20.05 7.06
CA ASN A 17 24.50 -18.65 7.51
C ASN A 17 24.51 -17.64 6.36
N LEU A 18 25.22 -17.93 5.27
CA LEU A 18 25.25 -17.06 4.10
C LEU A 18 23.93 -17.12 3.30
N LEU A 19 23.29 -18.29 3.25
CA LEU A 19 21.96 -18.49 2.65
C LEU A 19 20.80 -18.06 3.56
N SER A 20 20.98 -18.06 4.88
CA SER A 20 19.94 -17.63 5.82
C SER A 20 19.70 -16.11 5.77
N LEU A 21 20.75 -15.31 5.54
CA LEU A 21 20.65 -13.85 5.36
C LEU A 21 19.64 -13.42 4.27
N PRO A 22 19.77 -13.87 3.00
CA PRO A 22 18.80 -13.52 1.96
C PRO A 22 17.42 -14.15 2.21
N TYR A 23 17.35 -15.34 2.83
CA TYR A 23 16.07 -15.98 3.16
C TYR A 23 15.27 -15.16 4.19
N HIS A 24 15.90 -14.75 5.29
CA HIS A 24 15.25 -13.91 6.31
C HIS A 24 14.88 -12.53 5.76
N PHE A 25 15.70 -11.97 4.87
CA PHE A 25 15.36 -10.73 4.18
C PHE A 25 14.11 -10.89 3.30
N LEU A 26 14.06 -11.94 2.46
CA LEU A 26 12.90 -12.21 1.60
C LEU A 26 11.64 -12.48 2.44
N LEU A 27 11.77 -13.24 3.52
CA LEU A 27 10.66 -13.54 4.42
C LEU A 27 10.17 -12.27 5.13
N GLY A 28 11.10 -11.41 5.57
CA GLY A 28 10.79 -10.09 6.12
C GLY A 28 10.11 -9.17 5.10
N LEU A 29 10.51 -9.21 3.83
CA LEU A 29 9.89 -8.43 2.75
C LEU A 29 8.46 -8.91 2.46
N VAL A 30 8.25 -10.23 2.38
CA VAL A 30 6.91 -10.81 2.18
C VAL A 30 6.01 -10.48 3.36
N ILE A 31 6.48 -10.65 4.60
CA ILE A 31 5.72 -10.31 5.79
C ILE A 31 5.45 -8.81 5.84
N GLY A 32 6.42 -7.97 5.52
CA GLY A 32 6.26 -6.51 5.50
C GLY A 32 5.20 -6.05 4.50
N LEU A 33 5.03 -6.76 3.38
CA LEU A 33 4.01 -6.47 2.38
C LEU A 33 2.63 -7.03 2.78
N VAL A 34 2.59 -8.26 3.29
CA VAL A 34 1.32 -8.96 3.58
C VAL A 34 0.72 -8.55 4.92
N ALA A 35 1.55 -8.35 5.95
CA ALA A 35 1.06 -8.09 7.32
C ALA A 35 0.18 -6.83 7.43
N PRO A 36 0.49 -5.68 6.79
CA PRO A 36 -0.39 -4.51 6.85
C PRO A 36 -1.75 -4.77 6.20
N VAL A 37 -1.76 -5.45 5.04
CA VAL A 37 -3.00 -5.80 4.34
C VAL A 37 -3.83 -6.78 5.17
N ALA A 38 -3.18 -7.79 5.77
CA ALA A 38 -3.83 -8.75 6.65
C ALA A 38 -4.41 -8.08 7.91
N ALA A 39 -3.70 -7.10 8.49
CA ALA A 39 -4.19 -6.35 9.65
C ALA A 39 -5.45 -5.55 9.32
N ILE A 40 -5.47 -4.82 8.19
CA ILE A 40 -6.66 -4.09 7.73
C ILE A 40 -7.81 -5.06 7.47
N ALA A 41 -7.55 -6.17 6.78
CA ALA A 41 -8.56 -7.18 6.50
C ALA A 41 -9.14 -7.80 7.78
N ALA A 42 -8.31 -8.04 8.80
CA ALA A 42 -8.75 -8.56 10.08
C ALA A 42 -9.68 -7.58 10.81
N VAL A 43 -9.34 -6.28 10.83
CA VAL A 43 -10.20 -5.24 11.42
C VAL A 43 -11.54 -5.14 10.69
N VAL A 44 -11.51 -5.04 9.35
CA VAL A 44 -12.73 -4.96 8.53
C VAL A 44 -13.62 -6.18 8.74
N THR A 45 -13.03 -7.37 8.77
CA THR A 45 -13.76 -8.62 9.01
C THR A 45 -14.33 -8.67 10.43
N GLY A 46 -13.57 -8.24 11.43
CA GLY A 46 -14.03 -8.16 12.81
C GLY A 46 -15.24 -7.23 12.95
N VAL A 47 -15.18 -6.03 12.37
CA VAL A 47 -16.30 -5.08 12.36
C VAL A 47 -17.52 -5.68 11.65
N ARG A 48 -17.32 -6.35 10.52
CA ARG A 48 -18.40 -7.02 9.78
C ARG A 48 -19.05 -8.13 10.59
N LEU A 49 -18.26 -8.96 11.27
CA LEU A 49 -18.80 -10.05 12.09
C LEU A 49 -19.61 -9.53 13.28
N LEU A 50 -19.20 -8.42 13.88
CA LEU A 50 -19.89 -7.83 15.03
C LEU A 50 -21.14 -7.02 14.65
N THR A 51 -21.11 -6.32 13.51
CA THR A 51 -22.17 -5.34 13.14
C THR A 51 -23.01 -5.75 11.94
N GLY A 52 -22.59 -6.78 11.18
CA GLY A 52 -23.18 -7.13 9.89
C GLY A 52 -22.89 -6.11 8.77
N ARG A 53 -22.20 -5.01 9.07
CA ARG A 53 -21.93 -3.87 8.17
C ARG A 53 -20.44 -3.79 7.84
N MET A 54 -20.11 -3.18 6.71
CA MET A 54 -18.72 -2.95 6.31
C MET A 54 -18.29 -1.52 6.68
N PRO A 55 -17.14 -1.34 7.34
CA PRO A 55 -16.56 -0.01 7.51
C PRO A 55 -16.07 0.52 6.16
N PHE A 56 -16.48 1.73 5.82
CA PHE A 56 -16.16 2.40 4.57
C PHE A 56 -15.69 3.82 4.83
N LEU A 57 -14.58 4.19 4.21
CA LEU A 57 -14.01 5.53 4.29
C LEU A 57 -14.71 6.44 3.28
N SER A 58 -15.37 7.48 3.77
CA SER A 58 -15.97 8.53 2.94
C SER A 58 -15.27 9.84 3.18
N GLN A 59 -14.99 10.57 2.10
CA GLN A 59 -14.49 11.93 2.15
C GLN A 59 -15.68 12.88 2.33
N ASN A 60 -15.62 13.71 3.37
CA ASN A 60 -16.59 14.77 3.63
C ASN A 60 -15.85 16.12 3.66
N ARG A 61 -16.63 17.20 3.62
CA ARG A 61 -16.13 18.57 3.84
C ARG A 61 -16.79 19.14 5.08
N ASP A 62 -16.03 19.84 5.88
CA ASP A 62 -16.57 20.49 7.07
C ASP A 62 -17.28 21.81 6.72
N ALA A 63 -17.70 22.56 7.73
CA ALA A 63 -18.39 23.84 7.53
C ALA A 63 -17.51 24.90 6.85
N GLU A 64 -16.18 24.74 6.91
CA GLU A 64 -15.19 25.63 6.33
C GLU A 64 -14.76 25.16 4.94
N GLY A 65 -15.22 23.98 4.51
CA GLY A 65 -14.95 23.39 3.20
C GLY A 65 -13.71 22.51 3.17
N GLU A 66 -13.07 22.26 4.32
CA GLU A 66 -11.85 21.47 4.43
C GLU A 66 -12.17 19.97 4.34
N PRO A 67 -11.38 19.19 3.57
CA PRO A 67 -11.63 17.77 3.37
C PRO A 67 -11.23 16.96 4.61
N TYR A 68 -12.15 16.14 5.11
CA TYR A 68 -11.87 15.17 6.19
C TYR A 68 -12.39 13.78 5.85
N LEU A 69 -11.80 12.77 6.48
CA LEU A 69 -12.20 11.37 6.32
C LEU A 69 -13.13 10.97 7.46
N THR A 70 -14.27 10.39 7.09
CA THR A 70 -15.20 9.77 8.03
C THR A 70 -15.28 8.29 7.78
N LEU A 71 -15.36 7.49 8.85
CA LEU A 71 -15.60 6.06 8.76
C LEU A 71 -17.10 5.80 8.96
N ASN A 72 -17.77 5.28 7.93
CA ASN A 72 -19.20 4.98 7.96
C ASN A 72 -19.45 3.47 7.81
N LEU A 73 -20.42 2.94 8.56
CA LEU A 73 -20.83 1.54 8.47
C LEU A 73 -21.93 1.37 7.42
N VAL A 74 -21.56 0.81 6.27
CA VAL A 74 -22.47 0.63 5.13
C VAL A 74 -22.85 -0.84 4.93
N PRO A 75 -23.99 -1.14 4.30
CA PRO A 75 -24.31 -2.50 3.91
C PRO A 75 -23.27 -3.06 2.93
N PRO A 76 -22.88 -4.35 3.04
CA PRO A 76 -21.83 -4.93 2.21
C PRO A 76 -22.13 -4.90 0.71
N GLU A 77 -23.40 -4.95 0.33
CA GLU A 77 -23.90 -4.83 -1.04
C GLU A 77 -23.64 -3.45 -1.66
N GLU A 78 -23.61 -2.38 -0.85
CA GLU A 78 -23.36 -1.01 -1.35
C GLU A 78 -21.87 -0.71 -1.56
N VAL A 79 -20.97 -1.47 -0.92
CA VAL A 79 -19.53 -1.20 -0.94
C VAL A 79 -18.97 -1.18 -2.37
N GLY A 80 -19.42 -2.11 -3.22
CA GLY A 80 -18.95 -2.21 -4.60
C GLY A 80 -19.28 -0.97 -5.43
N GLY A 81 -20.51 -0.46 -5.30
CA GLY A 81 -20.96 0.75 -6.00
C GLY A 81 -20.20 1.99 -5.52
N ARG A 82 -20.12 2.19 -4.20
CA ARG A 82 -19.41 3.34 -3.61
C ARG A 82 -17.92 3.34 -3.95
N LEU A 83 -17.29 2.16 -4.00
CA LEU A 83 -15.89 2.04 -4.39
C LEU A 83 -15.69 2.38 -5.88
N ALA A 84 -16.63 2.00 -6.75
CA ALA A 84 -16.57 2.35 -8.17
C ALA A 84 -16.69 3.87 -8.37
N GLU A 85 -17.64 4.51 -7.69
CA GLU A 85 -17.81 5.97 -7.71
C GLU A 85 -16.55 6.70 -7.22
N GLN A 86 -15.97 6.27 -6.09
CA GLN A 86 -14.73 6.86 -5.57
C GLN A 86 -13.55 6.67 -6.52
N LYS A 87 -13.41 5.49 -7.13
CA LYS A 87 -12.34 5.23 -8.11
C LYS A 87 -12.46 6.14 -9.31
N GLN A 88 -13.68 6.38 -9.79
CA GLN A 88 -13.91 7.28 -10.91
C GLN A 88 -13.55 8.72 -10.52
N ALA A 89 -14.06 9.22 -9.38
CA ALA A 89 -13.76 10.58 -8.91
C ALA A 89 -12.25 10.82 -8.73
N ILE A 90 -11.54 9.87 -8.10
CA ILE A 90 -10.08 9.96 -7.93
C ILE A 90 -9.37 9.87 -9.28
N GLY A 91 -9.85 9.02 -10.19
CA GLY A 91 -9.29 8.92 -11.55
C GLY A 91 -9.37 10.23 -12.32
N ASP A 92 -10.52 10.92 -12.23
CA ASP A 92 -10.74 12.20 -12.87
C ASP A 92 -9.83 13.30 -12.28
N ASP A 93 -9.72 13.35 -10.94
CA ASP A 93 -8.84 14.30 -10.24
C ASP A 93 -7.37 14.08 -10.60
N LEU A 94 -6.90 12.83 -10.63
CA LEU A 94 -5.54 12.49 -11.04
C LEU A 94 -5.29 12.84 -12.51
N GLY A 95 -6.29 12.67 -13.37
CA GLY A 95 -6.25 13.10 -14.76
C GLY A 95 -6.03 14.61 -14.88
N ARG A 96 -6.77 15.40 -14.09
CA ARG A 96 -6.62 16.85 -14.04
C ARG A 96 -5.25 17.27 -13.54
N ILE A 97 -4.80 16.74 -12.40
CA ILE A 97 -3.48 17.04 -11.82
C ILE A 97 -2.37 16.71 -12.82
N ARG A 98 -2.46 15.57 -13.51
CA ARG A 98 -1.49 15.20 -14.54
C ARG A 98 -1.44 16.19 -15.70
N ALA A 99 -2.59 16.72 -16.12
CA ALA A 99 -2.66 17.74 -17.15
C ALA A 99 -2.04 19.07 -16.68
N GLU A 100 -2.33 19.49 -15.45
CA GLU A 100 -1.73 20.68 -14.83
C GLU A 100 -0.20 20.56 -14.74
N ILE A 101 0.32 19.42 -14.26
CA ILE A 101 1.77 19.17 -14.19
C ILE A 101 2.43 19.22 -15.57
N ARG A 102 1.77 18.69 -16.60
CA ARG A 102 2.29 18.77 -17.98
C ARG A 102 2.34 20.19 -18.50
N ALA A 103 1.28 20.98 -18.28
CA ALA A 103 1.25 22.37 -18.69
C ALA A 103 2.39 23.18 -18.04
N ILE A 104 2.62 22.96 -16.73
CA ILE A 104 3.72 23.62 -16.00
C ILE A 104 5.08 23.21 -16.56
N LEU A 105 5.27 21.93 -16.90
CA LEU A 105 6.53 21.44 -17.49
C LEU A 105 6.77 22.01 -18.90
N GLU A 106 5.73 22.13 -19.72
CA GLU A 106 5.81 22.71 -21.06
C GLU A 106 6.12 24.21 -21.00
N GLU A 107 5.45 24.96 -20.10
CA GLU A 107 5.75 26.38 -19.85
C GLU A 107 7.21 26.58 -19.42
N ALA A 108 7.69 25.76 -18.47
CA ALA A 108 9.07 25.82 -18.00
C ALA A 108 10.09 25.50 -19.10
N GLN A 109 9.83 24.52 -19.98
CA GLN A 109 10.71 24.20 -21.11
C GLN A 109 10.75 25.31 -22.15
N SER A 110 9.59 25.90 -22.49
CA SER A 110 9.54 27.03 -23.43
C SER A 110 10.24 28.28 -22.89
N ALA A 111 10.15 28.54 -21.58
CA ALA A 111 10.86 29.66 -20.95
C ALA A 111 12.39 29.47 -20.92
N GLU A 112 12.87 28.23 -20.98
CA GLU A 112 14.30 27.90 -21.04
C GLU A 112 14.88 27.99 -22.47
N GLU A 113 14.05 27.77 -23.50
CA GLU A 113 14.45 27.90 -24.92
C GLU A 113 14.43 29.36 -25.43
N GLU A 114 13.65 30.24 -24.79
CA GLU A 114 13.59 31.68 -25.12
C GLU A 114 14.61 32.55 -24.33
N ALA A 115 15.37 31.96 -23.40
CA ALA A 115 16.39 32.62 -22.57
C ALA A 115 17.83 32.37 -23.07
#